data_AF-A0A1V5YXU5-F1
#
_entry.id   AF-A0A1V5YXU5-F1
#
_cell.length_a   1.000
_cell.length_b   1.000
_cell.length_c   1.000
_cell.angle_alpha   90.00
_cell.angle_beta   90.00
_cell.angle_gamma   90.00
#
_symmetry.space_group_name_H-M   'P 1'
#
loop_
_entity.id
_entity.type
_entity.pdbx_description
1 polymer ?
#
loop_
_entity_poly.entity_id
_entity_poly.type
_entity_poly.pdbx_seq_one_letter_code
_entity_poly.pdbx_strand_id
1 'polypeptide(L)'
;MLRGGFDGFYTYFATDGFTFGSTPSNWPHLAAWAKANGLLFVPSVGPGYVDTRIRPWNGKNTRAREDGAYYDRMFESALKSGAPLVSVTSFNEWHEGTQIEPAVPKTIEGYQYEDYGARAPDYYLERTRHWSEQWQRKE
;
A
#
# COMPACT_ATOMS: atom_id res chain seq x y z
N MET A 1 -2.09 -27.80 13.12
CA MET A 1 -2.90 -26.61 12.79
C MET A 1 -2.58 -25.52 13.80
N LEU A 2 -2.30 -24.29 13.36
CA LEU A 2 -2.07 -23.17 14.27
C LEU A 2 -3.38 -22.76 14.97
N ARG A 3 -3.28 -22.16 16.16
CA ARG A 3 -4.44 -21.88 17.04
C ARG A 3 -5.53 -21.03 16.41
N GLY A 4 -5.18 -20.14 15.47
CA GLY A 4 -6.14 -19.23 14.82
C GLY A 4 -7.00 -19.87 13.72
N GLY A 5 -6.61 -21.04 13.20
CA GLY A 5 -7.37 -21.72 12.14
C GLY A 5 -7.46 -20.97 10.79
N PHE A 6 -6.71 -19.88 10.60
CA PHE A 6 -6.69 -19.12 9.35
C PHE A 6 -5.91 -19.83 8.26
N ASP A 7 -6.35 -19.66 7.01
CA ASP A 7 -5.64 -20.13 5.81
C ASP A 7 -4.50 -19.19 5.38
N GLY A 8 -4.45 -17.98 5.94
CA GLY A 8 -3.46 -16.97 5.56
C GLY A 8 -3.62 -15.65 6.31
N PHE A 9 -2.83 -14.66 5.92
CA PHE A 9 -2.83 -13.32 6.51
C PHE A 9 -2.41 -12.24 5.52
N TYR A 10 -2.87 -11.01 5.79
CA TYR A 10 -2.55 -9.79 5.05
C TYR A 10 -2.11 -8.67 6.02
N THR A 11 -1.61 -7.54 5.51
CA THR A 11 -0.92 -6.53 6.36
C THR A 11 -1.62 -5.18 6.45
N TYR A 12 -2.59 -4.92 5.56
CA TYR A 12 -3.44 -3.73 5.44
C TYR A 12 -2.69 -2.39 5.30
N PHE A 13 -2.04 -1.92 6.36
CA PHE A 13 -1.55 -0.55 6.44
C PHE A 13 -0.62 -0.15 5.28
N ALA A 14 -0.96 0.94 4.59
CA ALA A 14 -0.14 1.54 3.54
C ALA A 14 1.12 2.23 4.08
N THR A 15 1.23 2.42 5.39
CA THR A 15 2.36 3.05 6.07
C THR A 15 3.47 2.04 6.38
N ASP A 16 4.61 2.19 5.70
CA ASP A 16 5.85 1.46 5.99
C ASP A 16 6.28 1.72 7.44
N GLY A 17 6.42 0.65 8.21
CA GLY A 17 6.88 0.70 9.60
C GLY A 17 5.78 0.96 10.63
N PHE A 18 4.50 1.03 10.24
CA PHE A 18 3.40 1.21 11.21
C PHE A 18 3.19 -0.02 12.10
N THR A 19 3.28 -1.22 11.53
CA THR A 19 3.30 -2.49 12.25
C THR A 19 4.40 -3.38 11.71
N PHE A 20 4.75 -4.46 12.43
CA PHE A 20 5.68 -5.46 11.91
C PHE A 20 5.28 -6.01 10.54
N GLY A 21 3.97 -6.22 10.32
CA GLY A 21 3.44 -6.72 9.05
C GLY A 21 3.52 -5.70 7.92
N SER A 22 3.33 -4.41 8.21
CA SER A 22 3.38 -3.36 7.18
C SER A 22 4.80 -2.81 6.91
N THR A 23 5.84 -3.40 7.51
CA THR A 23 7.24 -3.10 7.18
C THR A 23 7.73 -4.01 6.05
N PRO A 24 7.97 -3.52 4.82
CA PRO A 24 8.27 -4.37 3.67
C PRO A 24 9.56 -5.19 3.80
N SER A 25 10.52 -4.75 4.61
CA SER A 25 11.74 -5.52 4.89
C SER A 25 11.47 -6.84 5.62
N ASN A 26 10.33 -6.99 6.29
CA ASN A 26 9.91 -8.24 6.94
C ASN A 26 9.20 -9.20 5.98
N TRP A 27 8.77 -8.75 4.80
CA TRP A 27 7.94 -9.56 3.90
C TRP A 27 8.59 -10.84 3.38
N PRO A 28 9.91 -10.89 3.04
CA PRO A 28 10.55 -12.15 2.68
C PRO A 28 10.47 -13.20 3.81
N HIS A 29 10.65 -12.76 5.06
CA HIS A 29 10.52 -13.62 6.23
C HIS A 29 9.08 -14.12 6.42
N LEU A 30 8.09 -13.21 6.32
CA LEU A 30 6.67 -13.55 6.43
C LEU A 30 6.21 -14.52 5.33
N ALA A 31 6.64 -14.31 4.08
CA ALA A 31 6.37 -15.21 2.96
C ALA A 31 6.97 -16.61 3.20
N ALA A 32 8.23 -16.68 3.62
CA ALA A 32 8.90 -17.95 3.91
C ALA A 32 8.20 -18.71 5.04
N TRP A 33 7.82 -18.00 6.10
CA TRP A 33 7.09 -18.58 7.23
C TRP A 33 5.71 -19.09 6.82
N ALA A 34 4.97 -18.32 6.02
CA ALA A 34 3.66 -18.72 5.51
C ALA A 34 3.76 -20.00 4.66
N LYS A 35 4.71 -20.02 3.71
CA LYS A 35 4.99 -21.20 2.87
C LYS A 35 5.33 -22.43 3.70
N ALA A 36 6.19 -22.30 4.72
CA ALA A 36 6.58 -23.42 5.58
C ALA A 36 5.43 -23.98 6.44
N ASN A 37 4.39 -23.18 6.68
CA ASN A 37 3.21 -23.56 7.47
C ASN A 37 1.97 -23.84 6.61
N GLY A 38 2.09 -23.88 5.28
CA GLY A 38 0.96 -24.12 4.38
C GLY A 38 -0.08 -22.99 4.38
N LEU A 39 0.36 -21.76 4.60
CA LEU A 39 -0.49 -20.56 4.67
C LEU A 39 -0.27 -19.64 3.47
N LEU A 40 -1.28 -18.82 3.18
CA LEU A 40 -1.20 -17.71 2.25
C LEU A 40 -0.67 -16.45 2.94
N PHE A 41 0.33 -15.82 2.35
CA PHE A 41 0.73 -14.46 2.70
C PHE A 41 0.32 -13.49 1.59
N VAL A 42 -0.39 -12.42 1.95
CA VAL A 42 -0.87 -11.39 1.03
C VAL A 42 -0.39 -10.01 1.51
N PRO A 43 0.82 -9.56 1.16
CA PRO A 43 1.27 -8.21 1.51
C PRO A 43 0.30 -7.16 0.96
N SER A 44 0.13 -6.09 1.73
CA SER A 44 -0.67 -4.92 1.34
C SER A 44 0.24 -3.76 0.96
N VAL A 45 0.04 -3.22 -0.25
CA VAL A 45 0.78 -2.07 -0.79
C VAL A 45 -0.14 -0.86 -0.84
N GLY A 46 0.42 0.35 -0.75
CA GLY A 46 -0.36 1.58 -0.88
C GLY A 46 0.47 2.74 -1.41
N PRO A 47 -0.16 3.76 -2.04
CA PRO A 47 0.56 4.83 -2.73
C PRO A 47 1.15 5.90 -1.80
N GLY A 48 0.77 5.89 -0.53
CA GLY A 48 1.16 6.84 0.51
C GLY A 48 0.15 6.78 1.66
N TYR A 49 0.29 7.69 2.62
CA TYR A 49 -0.63 7.80 3.76
C TYR A 49 -0.63 9.22 4.31
N VAL A 50 -1.82 9.80 4.51
CA VAL A 50 -2.01 11.07 5.23
C VAL A 50 -3.45 11.16 5.74
N ASP A 51 -3.62 11.18 7.07
CA ASP A 51 -4.92 11.22 7.72
C ASP A 51 -5.09 12.44 8.64
N THR A 52 -4.18 13.41 8.58
CA THR A 52 -4.08 14.51 9.53
C THR A 52 -5.28 15.46 9.52
N ARG A 53 -6.15 15.41 8.51
CA ARG A 53 -7.45 16.09 8.54
C ARG A 53 -8.38 15.56 9.62
N ILE A 54 -8.45 14.23 9.77
CA ILE A 54 -9.34 13.56 10.73
C ILE A 54 -8.59 13.15 12.01
N ARG A 55 -7.25 12.99 11.93
CA ARG A 55 -6.38 12.67 13.06
C ARG A 55 -5.17 13.64 13.09
N PRO A 56 -5.36 14.92 13.47
CA PRO A 56 -4.28 15.94 13.42
C PRO A 56 -3.01 15.60 14.20
N TRP A 57 -3.11 14.72 15.19
CA TRP A 57 -2.01 14.24 16.02
C TRP A 57 -1.18 13.13 15.37
N ASN A 58 -1.59 12.59 14.21
CA ASN A 58 -1.04 11.36 13.63
C ASN A 58 0.05 11.58 12.56
N GLY A 59 0.58 12.80 12.42
CA GLY A 59 1.54 13.16 11.37
C GLY A 59 2.83 12.33 11.32
N LYS A 60 3.22 11.65 12.41
CA LYS A 60 4.35 10.69 12.43
C LYS A 60 4.17 9.56 11.42
N ASN A 61 2.93 9.17 11.13
CA ASN A 61 2.61 8.05 10.25
C ASN A 61 2.42 8.47 8.78
N THR A 62 2.51 9.76 8.47
CA THR A 62 2.45 10.26 7.10
C THR A 62 3.56 9.65 6.24
N ARG A 63 3.21 9.25 5.03
CA ARG A 63 4.12 8.78 3.99
C ARG A 63 3.78 9.53 2.70
N ALA A 64 4.70 10.38 2.26
CA ALA A 64 4.55 11.12 1.02
C ALA A 64 4.50 10.14 -0.16
N ARG A 65 3.74 10.49 -1.20
CA ARG A 65 3.64 9.64 -2.40
C ARG A 65 4.90 9.70 -3.28
N GLU A 66 5.73 10.74 -3.11
CA GLU A 66 7.00 10.93 -3.79
C GLU A 66 6.89 10.77 -5.33
N ASP A 67 5.90 11.45 -5.92
CA ASP A 67 5.57 11.36 -7.35
C ASP A 67 5.38 9.92 -7.89
N GLY A 68 4.96 9.01 -7.02
CA GLY A 68 4.72 7.58 -7.29
C GLY A 68 5.81 6.64 -6.76
N ALA A 69 6.98 7.16 -6.39
CA ALA A 69 8.12 6.34 -5.98
C ALA A 69 7.85 5.52 -4.70
N TYR A 70 7.02 6.03 -3.78
CA TYR A 70 6.63 5.29 -2.59
C TYR A 70 5.83 4.03 -2.95
N TYR A 71 4.86 4.16 -3.86
CA TYR A 71 4.05 3.04 -4.33
C TYR A 71 4.88 1.97 -5.02
N ASP A 72 5.82 2.43 -5.85
CA ASP A 72 6.74 1.57 -6.59
C ASP A 72 7.60 0.73 -5.65
N ARG A 73 8.18 1.34 -4.62
CA ARG A 73 8.98 0.60 -3.63
C ARG A 73 8.15 -0.46 -2.90
N MET A 74 6.91 -0.14 -2.52
CA MET A 74 6.03 -1.14 -1.88
C MET A 74 5.72 -2.30 -2.83
N PHE A 75 5.36 -2.03 -4.09
CA PHE A 75 5.11 -3.11 -5.05
C PHE A 75 6.36 -3.94 -5.36
N GLU A 76 7.52 -3.31 -5.53
CA GLU A 76 8.79 -4.01 -5.72
C GLU A 76 9.08 -4.97 -4.55
N SER A 77 8.91 -4.50 -3.32
CA SER A 77 9.08 -5.33 -2.13
C SER A 77 8.08 -6.48 -2.08
N ALA A 78 6.83 -6.24 -2.47
CA ALA A 78 5.80 -7.30 -2.52
C ALA A 78 6.18 -8.36 -3.57
N LEU A 79 6.64 -7.94 -4.75
CA LEU A 79 7.07 -8.84 -5.81
C LEU A 79 8.26 -9.70 -5.35
N LYS A 80 9.31 -9.04 -4.82
CA LYS A 80 10.54 -9.65 -4.30
C LYS A 80 10.30 -10.59 -3.11
N SER A 81 9.22 -10.40 -2.35
CA SER A 81 8.89 -11.26 -1.21
C SER A 81 8.56 -12.71 -1.59
N GLY A 82 8.19 -12.97 -2.85
CA GLY A 82 7.73 -14.30 -3.26
C GLY A 82 6.28 -14.61 -2.90
N ALA A 83 5.53 -13.67 -2.31
CA ALA A 83 4.10 -13.85 -2.02
C ALA A 83 3.26 -14.17 -3.28
N PRO A 84 2.27 -15.07 -3.22
CA PRO A 84 1.46 -15.44 -4.40
C PRO A 84 0.42 -14.38 -4.79
N LEU A 85 -0.02 -13.57 -3.82
CA LEU A 85 -1.04 -12.55 -3.99
C LEU A 85 -0.55 -11.22 -3.41
N VAL A 86 -1.14 -10.12 -3.87
CA VAL A 86 -0.93 -8.78 -3.34
C VAL A 86 -2.28 -8.11 -3.18
N SER A 87 -2.42 -7.29 -2.13
CA SER A 87 -3.60 -6.46 -1.90
C SER A 87 -3.21 -4.98 -2.00
N VAL A 88 -4.12 -4.14 -2.50
CA VAL A 88 -3.91 -2.69 -2.59
C VAL A 88 -4.75 -2.01 -1.50
N THR A 89 -4.08 -1.28 -0.63
CA THR A 89 -4.69 -0.38 0.35
C THR A 89 -4.43 1.06 -0.12
N SER A 90 -5.39 1.70 -0.78
CA SER A 90 -6.78 1.28 -0.99
C SER A 90 -7.30 1.75 -2.34
N PHE A 91 -8.49 1.27 -2.76
CA PHE A 91 -9.17 1.92 -3.87
C PHE A 91 -9.49 3.38 -3.50
N ASN A 92 -10.25 3.60 -2.43
CA ASN A 92 -10.83 4.91 -2.11
C ASN A 92 -10.95 5.22 -0.61
N GLU A 93 -10.02 4.78 0.24
CA GLU A 93 -10.01 5.22 1.64
C GLU A 93 -9.41 6.62 1.77
N TRP A 94 -10.21 7.60 1.35
CA TRP A 94 -9.87 9.02 1.25
C TRP A 94 -9.50 9.63 2.61
N HIS A 95 -10.08 9.13 3.71
CA HIS A 95 -9.79 9.67 5.04
C HIS A 95 -8.36 9.39 5.48
N GLU A 96 -7.72 8.35 4.94
CA GLU A 96 -6.32 7.99 5.23
C GLU A 96 -5.34 8.38 4.12
N GLY A 97 -5.84 8.99 3.04
CA GLY A 97 -4.99 9.42 1.93
C GLY A 97 -4.34 8.26 1.17
N THR A 98 -4.88 7.04 1.28
CA THR A 98 -4.31 5.81 0.69
C THR A 98 -4.90 5.45 -0.67
N GLN A 99 -5.85 6.23 -1.17
CA GLN A 99 -6.60 5.93 -2.38
C GLN A 99 -5.75 5.90 -3.65
N ILE A 100 -6.05 4.97 -4.56
CA ILE A 100 -5.63 5.00 -5.96
C ILE A 100 -6.70 5.61 -6.88
N GLU A 101 -7.93 5.81 -6.38
CA GLU A 101 -8.99 6.52 -7.07
C GLU A 101 -8.51 7.92 -7.51
N PRO A 102 -8.92 8.43 -8.69
CA PRO A 102 -8.44 9.71 -9.19
C PRO A 102 -8.70 10.89 -8.25
N ALA A 103 -7.65 11.68 -8.01
CA ALA A 103 -7.72 12.94 -7.29
C ALA A 103 -7.44 14.12 -8.23
N VAL A 104 -8.12 15.25 -8.00
CA VAL A 104 -7.93 16.49 -8.77
C VAL A 104 -7.53 17.63 -7.83
N PRO A 105 -6.74 18.61 -8.32
CA PRO A 105 -6.43 19.81 -7.56
C PRO A 105 -7.70 20.52 -7.10
N LYS A 106 -7.80 20.84 -5.81
CA LYS A 106 -8.96 21.53 -5.24
C LYS A 106 -8.55 22.46 -4.10
N THR A 107 -9.09 23.67 -4.16
CA THR A 107 -9.00 24.65 -3.07
C THR A 107 -10.41 25.10 -2.68
N ILE A 108 -10.64 25.22 -1.38
CA ILE A 108 -11.81 25.85 -0.76
C ILE A 108 -11.33 26.92 0.22
N GLU A 109 -12.24 27.73 0.76
CA GLU A 109 -11.89 28.71 1.78
C GLU A 109 -11.18 28.06 2.97
N GLY A 110 -9.98 28.55 3.30
CA GLY A 110 -9.17 28.06 4.43
C GLY A 110 -8.56 26.67 4.26
N TYR A 111 -8.68 26.02 3.09
CA TYR A 111 -8.12 24.69 2.89
C TYR A 111 -7.73 24.38 1.43
N GLN A 112 -6.49 23.96 1.23
CA GLN A 112 -5.97 23.42 -0.02
C GLN A 112 -5.81 21.91 0.13
N TYR A 113 -6.45 21.13 -0.74
CA TYR A 113 -6.32 19.67 -0.74
C TYR A 113 -5.00 19.26 -1.37
N GLU A 114 -4.41 18.17 -0.86
CA GLU A 114 -3.34 17.47 -1.56
C GLU A 114 -3.88 16.83 -2.85
N ASP A 115 -3.05 16.80 -3.89
CA ASP A 115 -3.36 16.21 -5.19
C ASP A 115 -2.17 15.36 -5.67
N TYR A 116 -2.20 14.94 -6.93
CA TYR A 116 -1.15 14.09 -7.51
C TYR A 116 0.00 14.89 -8.15
N GLY A 117 0.12 16.18 -7.84
CA GLY A 117 1.18 17.05 -8.32
C GLY A 117 1.15 17.20 -9.84
N ALA A 118 2.30 16.96 -10.49
CA ALA A 118 2.41 17.00 -11.95
C ALA A 118 1.82 15.76 -12.65
N ARG A 119 1.31 14.77 -11.90
CA ARG A 119 0.73 13.55 -12.46
C ARG A 119 -0.73 13.76 -12.86
N ALA A 120 -1.19 12.99 -13.84
CA ALA A 120 -2.59 12.94 -14.22
C ALA A 120 -3.45 12.35 -13.08
N PRO A 121 -4.75 12.72 -12.98
CA PRO A 121 -5.64 12.19 -11.94
C PRO A 121 -5.69 10.66 -11.89
N ASP A 122 -5.60 9.99 -13.04
CA ASP A 122 -5.64 8.52 -13.18
C ASP A 122 -4.27 7.84 -13.01
N TYR A 123 -3.20 8.58 -12.68
CA TYR A 123 -1.85 8.05 -12.60
C TYR A 123 -1.71 6.79 -11.72
N TYR A 124 -2.36 6.74 -10.55
CA TYR A 124 -2.27 5.57 -9.67
C TYR A 124 -3.06 4.36 -10.17
N LEU A 125 -4.08 4.56 -11.02
CA LEU A 125 -4.76 3.46 -11.71
C LEU A 125 -3.82 2.86 -12.77
N GLU A 126 -3.23 3.69 -13.61
CA GLU A 126 -2.26 3.24 -14.63
C GLU A 126 -1.00 2.62 -14.01
N ARG A 127 -0.55 3.16 -12.87
CA ARG A 127 0.58 2.57 -12.14
C ARG A 127 0.21 1.24 -11.50
N THR A 128 -1.00 1.09 -10.98
CA THR A 128 -1.51 -0.20 -10.49
C THR A 128 -1.61 -1.22 -11.61
N ARG A 129 -2.07 -0.82 -12.81
CA ARG A 129 -2.04 -1.67 -14.00
C ARG A 129 -0.63 -2.11 -14.35
N HIS A 130 0.33 -1.19 -14.41
CA HIS A 130 1.74 -1.51 -14.65
C HIS A 130 2.25 -2.60 -13.70
N TRP A 131 2.00 -2.45 -12.40
CA TRP A 131 2.42 -3.43 -11.40
C TRP A 131 1.66 -4.75 -11.46
N SER A 132 0.37 -4.73 -11.82
CA SER A 132 -0.40 -5.95 -12.10
C SER A 132 0.21 -6.73 -13.27
N GLU A 133 0.62 -6.05 -14.34
CA GLU A 133 1.29 -6.68 -15.48
C GLU A 133 2.68 -7.23 -15.10
N GLN A 134 3.44 -6.55 -14.23
CA GLN A 134 4.67 -7.12 -13.66
C GLN A 134 4.40 -8.35 -12.80
N TRP A 135 3.34 -8.32 -12.00
CA TRP A 135 2.96 -9.43 -11.12
C TRP A 135 2.61 -10.70 -11.90
N GLN A 136 1.92 -10.55 -13.04
CA GLN A 136 1.60 -11.68 -13.92
C GLN A 136 2.81 -12.30 -14.61
N ARG A 137 3.92 -11.56 -14.73
CA ARG A 137 5.19 -12.05 -15.28
C ARG A 137 6.11 -12.70 -14.24
N LYS A 138 5.65 -12.80 -12.99
CA LYS A 138 6.37 -13.49 -11.93
C LYS A 138 6.32 -15.00 -12.20
N GLU A 139 7.48 -15.58 -12.52
CA GLU A 139 7.69 -17.03 -12.63
C GLU A 139 7.52 -17.73 -11.27
#